data_AF-M0NTJ5-F1
#
_entry.id   AF-M0NTJ5-F1
#
_cell.length_a   1.000
_cell.length_b   1.000
_cell.length_c   1.000
_cell.angle_alpha   90.00
_cell.angle_beta   90.00
_cell.angle_gamma   90.00
#
_symmetry.space_group_name_H-M   'P 1'
#
loop_
_entity.id
_entity.type
_entity.pdbx_description
1 polymer ?
#
loop_
_entity_poly.entity_id
_entity_poly.type
_entity_poly.pdbx_seq_one_letter_code
_entity_poly.pdbx_strand_id
1 'polypeptide(L)'
;MRRIASRLGFAESLRDQACQLFRSAQAESLLRGRSIESMAAASVFAACRCARARLLGEVAALVRVAESRVETAYQALNTELGLPTPPVTPGQFVPRLAAALDCSDFVRRRTRDLAKRARDATVTAGVHPTGFAAACLYVAGQDHDSGLTQAAVAAAADVTIAMIQGHRDTLVEQVS
;
A
#
# COMPACT_ATOMS: atom_id res chain seq x y z
N MET A 1 -9.64 9.89 15.54
CA MET A 1 -9.52 8.47 15.97
C MET A 1 -10.74 7.96 16.72
N ARG A 2 -11.14 8.54 17.86
CA ARG A 2 -12.32 8.08 18.64
C ARG A 2 -13.60 7.92 17.80
N ARG A 3 -13.89 8.88 16.92
CA ARG A 3 -15.04 8.84 15.98
C ARG A 3 -14.95 7.76 14.88
N ILE A 4 -13.74 7.42 14.44
CA ILE A 4 -13.53 6.38 13.42
C ILE A 4 -13.72 5.01 14.08
N ALA A 5 -13.06 4.78 15.23
CA ALA A 5 -13.16 3.55 15.99
C ALA A 5 -14.58 3.28 16.53
N SER A 6 -15.32 4.32 16.94
CA SER A 6 -16.71 4.16 17.40
C SER A 6 -17.65 3.78 16.25
N ARG A 7 -17.47 4.38 15.07
CA ARG A 7 -18.29 4.06 13.88
C ARG A 7 -18.06 2.65 13.35
N LEU A 8 -16.86 2.10 13.55
CA LEU A 8 -16.52 0.72 13.16
C LEU A 8 -16.85 -0.31 14.26
N GLY A 9 -17.46 0.11 15.38
CA GLY A 9 -17.85 -0.81 16.46
C GLY A 9 -16.66 -1.45 17.19
N PHE A 10 -15.50 -0.80 17.22
CA PHE A 10 -14.29 -1.40 17.79
C PHE A 10 -14.37 -1.58 19.30
N ALA A 11 -13.85 -2.72 19.76
CA ALA A 11 -13.49 -2.93 21.16
C ALA A 11 -12.55 -1.82 21.66
N GLU A 12 -12.64 -1.52 22.95
CA GLU A 12 -11.84 -0.46 23.58
C GLU A 12 -10.33 -0.69 23.42
N SER A 13 -9.89 -1.95 23.52
CA SER A 13 -8.49 -2.35 23.31
C SER A 13 -7.95 -1.95 21.93
N LEU A 14 -8.73 -2.10 20.87
CA LEU A 14 -8.31 -1.75 19.51
C LEU A 14 -8.24 -0.22 19.33
N ARG A 15 -9.12 0.51 20.01
CA ARG A 15 -9.11 1.97 20.03
C ARG A 15 -7.89 2.52 20.78
N ASP A 16 -7.55 1.91 21.90
CA ASP A 16 -6.38 2.29 22.70
C ASP A 16 -5.08 2.00 21.94
N GLN A 17 -5.01 0.86 21.26
CA GLN A 17 -3.89 0.53 20.38
C GLN A 17 -3.74 1.57 19.26
N ALA A 18 -4.82 1.95 18.58
CA ALA A 18 -4.77 2.99 17.55
C ALA A 18 -4.29 4.35 18.10
N CYS A 19 -4.74 4.73 19.31
CA CYS A 19 -4.29 5.96 19.98
C CYS A 19 -2.81 5.88 20.37
N GLN A 20 -2.32 4.73 20.85
CA GLN A 20 -0.91 4.51 21.15
C GLN A 20 -0.06 4.65 19.88
N LEU A 21 -0.44 3.98 18.79
CA LEU A 21 0.29 4.07 17.51
C LEU A 21 0.39 5.50 17.00
N PHE A 22 -0.68 6.28 17.07
CA PHE A 22 -0.64 7.69 16.67
C PHE A 22 0.31 8.53 17.54
N ARG A 23 0.33 8.28 18.86
CA ARG A 23 1.26 8.96 19.78
C ARG A 23 2.71 8.59 19.48
N SER A 24 3.00 7.30 19.23
CA SER A 24 4.32 6.85 18.79
C SER A 24 4.74 7.53 17.49
N ALA A 25 3.83 7.64 16.52
CA ALA A 25 4.08 8.35 15.26
C ALA A 25 4.45 9.82 15.46
N GLN A 26 3.83 10.48 16.45
CA GLN A 26 4.14 11.86 16.82
C GLN A 26 5.50 11.99 17.50
N ALA A 27 5.82 11.09 18.43
CA ALA A 27 7.13 11.04 19.09
C ALA A 27 8.26 10.85 18.06
N GLU A 28 8.06 9.95 17.10
CA GLU A 28 9.02 9.66 16.02
C GLU A 28 8.96 10.66 14.84
N SER A 29 8.24 11.79 14.98
CA SER A 29 8.14 12.83 13.94
C SER A 29 7.60 12.35 12.57
N LEU A 30 6.86 11.24 12.51
CA LEU A 30 6.36 10.63 11.27
C LEU A 30 5.24 11.44 10.59
N LEU A 31 4.70 12.46 11.27
CA LEU A 31 3.66 13.35 10.74
C LEU A 31 4.20 14.36 9.72
N ARG A 32 5.52 14.59 9.65
CA ARG A 32 6.09 15.57 8.72
C ARG A 32 5.77 15.19 7.27
N GLY A 33 5.23 16.14 6.51
CA GLY A 33 4.80 15.93 5.12
C GLY A 33 3.49 15.14 4.95
N ARG A 34 2.80 14.79 6.03
CA ARG A 34 1.55 14.02 6.01
C ARG A 34 0.45 14.76 6.77
N SER A 35 -0.80 14.57 6.35
CA SER A 35 -1.92 15.17 7.07
C SER A 35 -2.17 14.44 8.41
N ILE A 36 -2.63 15.17 9.42
CA ILE A 36 -3.03 14.60 10.71
C ILE A 36 -4.13 13.55 10.50
N GLU A 37 -5.06 13.81 9.58
CA GLU A 37 -6.16 12.90 9.25
C GLU A 37 -5.66 11.59 8.62
N SER A 38 -4.74 11.66 7.64
CA SER A 38 -4.14 10.44 7.06
C SER A 38 -3.38 9.63 8.10
N MET A 39 -2.64 10.29 9.01
CA MET A 39 -1.92 9.59 10.08
C MET A 39 -2.87 8.96 11.11
N ALA A 40 -3.94 9.66 11.47
CA ALA A 40 -4.98 9.14 12.36
C ALA A 40 -5.70 7.93 11.74
N ALA A 41 -6.05 7.99 10.46
CA ALA A 41 -6.63 6.87 9.72
C ALA A 41 -5.66 5.70 9.62
N ALA A 42 -4.39 5.96 9.30
CA ALA A 42 -3.35 4.95 9.23
C ALA A 42 -3.10 4.25 10.57
N SER A 43 -3.15 4.97 11.68
CA SER A 43 -3.00 4.39 13.04
C SER A 43 -4.16 3.45 13.39
N VAL A 44 -5.38 3.80 13.00
CA VAL A 44 -6.56 2.93 13.14
C VAL A 44 -6.40 1.69 12.27
N PHE A 45 -6.03 1.87 11.01
CA PHE A 45 -5.79 0.75 10.10
C PHE A 45 -4.67 -0.18 10.57
N ALA A 46 -3.58 0.38 11.11
CA ALA A 46 -2.46 -0.36 11.69
C ALA A 46 -2.90 -1.24 12.86
N ALA A 47 -3.69 -0.69 13.81
CA ALA A 47 -4.24 -1.48 14.91
C ALA A 47 -5.10 -2.65 14.41
N CYS A 48 -5.96 -2.42 13.40
CA CYS A 48 -6.76 -3.47 12.79
C CYS A 48 -5.88 -4.56 12.16
N ARG A 49 -4.84 -4.17 11.43
CA ARG A 49 -3.85 -5.06 10.81
C ARG A 49 -3.11 -5.92 11.84
N CYS A 50 -2.70 -5.33 12.96
CA CYS A 50 -2.09 -6.07 14.08
C CYS A 50 -3.07 -7.10 14.68
N ALA A 51 -4.35 -6.74 14.78
CA ALA A 51 -5.41 -7.63 15.24
C ALA A 51 -5.93 -8.60 14.16
N ARG A 52 -5.35 -8.58 12.94
CA ARG A 52 -5.80 -9.34 11.76
C ARG A 52 -7.26 -9.08 11.34
N ALA A 53 -7.84 -7.97 11.79
CA ALA A 53 -9.11 -7.45 11.31
C ALA A 53 -8.85 -6.59 10.05
N ARG A 54 -9.43 -6.94 8.89
CA ARG A 54 -9.17 -6.22 7.63
C ARG A 54 -10.20 -5.11 7.41
N LEU A 55 -9.77 -3.83 7.35
CA LEU A 55 -10.69 -2.66 7.28
C LEU A 55 -10.16 -1.44 6.48
N LEU A 56 -9.23 -1.56 5.52
CA LEU A 56 -8.65 -0.36 4.87
C LEU A 56 -9.71 0.51 4.17
N GLY A 57 -10.53 -0.10 3.31
CA GLY A 57 -11.56 0.61 2.56
C GLY A 57 -12.61 1.25 3.47
N GLU A 58 -12.99 0.56 4.56
CA GLU A 58 -13.94 1.08 5.55
C GLU A 58 -13.34 2.26 6.35
N VAL A 59 -12.07 2.16 6.75
CA VAL A 59 -11.39 3.24 7.45
C VAL A 59 -11.23 4.46 6.55
N ALA A 60 -10.82 4.27 5.28
CA ALA A 60 -10.66 5.33 4.31
C ALA A 60 -11.99 6.02 3.98
N ALA A 61 -13.09 5.25 3.83
CA ALA A 61 -14.42 5.81 3.57
C ALA A 61 -14.96 6.69 4.71
N LEU A 62 -14.44 6.54 5.94
CA LEU A 62 -14.84 7.34 7.10
C LEU A 62 -14.09 8.68 7.22
N VAL A 63 -13.09 8.93 6.37
CA VAL A 63 -12.23 10.11 6.41
C VAL A 63 -12.19 10.81 5.05
N ARG A 64 -11.97 12.13 5.04
CA ARG A 64 -11.90 12.93 3.79
C ARG A 64 -10.49 12.94 3.19
N VAL A 65 -9.82 11.80 3.18
CA VAL A 65 -8.48 11.64 2.61
C VAL A 65 -8.47 10.45 1.65
N ALA A 66 -7.74 10.61 0.55
CA ALA A 66 -7.56 9.54 -0.43
C ALA A 66 -6.95 8.30 0.23
N GLU A 67 -7.43 7.11 -0.18
CA GLU A 67 -6.96 5.82 0.33
C GLU A 67 -5.45 5.67 0.20
N SER A 68 -4.86 6.14 -0.92
CA SER A 68 -3.41 6.15 -1.14
C SER A 68 -2.65 6.89 -0.04
N ARG A 69 -3.17 8.02 0.48
CA ARG A 69 -2.51 8.77 1.56
C ARG A 69 -2.58 8.02 2.89
N VAL A 70 -3.67 7.30 3.16
CA VAL A 70 -3.80 6.45 4.35
C VAL A 70 -2.82 5.28 4.25
N GLU A 71 -2.68 4.70 3.06
CA GLU A 71 -1.76 3.61 2.75
C GLU A 71 -0.29 4.01 2.90
N THR A 72 0.12 5.15 2.32
CA THR A 72 1.47 5.71 2.47
C THR A 72 1.79 6.02 3.94
N ALA A 73 0.84 6.60 4.68
CA ALA A 73 1.02 6.85 6.12
C ALA A 73 1.10 5.54 6.93
N TYR A 74 0.33 4.52 6.57
CA TYR A 74 0.40 3.21 7.20
C TYR A 74 1.75 2.52 6.95
N GLN A 75 2.28 2.60 5.73
CA GLN A 75 3.59 2.04 5.41
C GLN A 75 4.69 2.67 6.25
N ALA A 76 4.67 3.99 6.43
CA ALA A 76 5.59 4.68 7.33
C ALA A 76 5.46 4.16 8.77
N LEU A 77 4.24 4.05 9.31
CA LEU A 77 4.03 3.47 10.65
C LEU A 77 4.58 2.04 10.74
N ASN A 78 4.27 1.21 9.75
CA ASN A 78 4.61 -0.20 9.76
C ASN A 78 6.13 -0.42 9.75
N THR A 79 6.84 0.33 8.91
CA THR A 79 8.29 0.24 8.77
C THR A 79 9.00 0.85 9.97
N GLU A 80 8.69 2.11 10.33
CA GLU A 80 9.43 2.85 11.36
C GLU A 80 9.14 2.33 12.77
N LEU A 81 7.92 1.83 13.03
CA LEU A 81 7.55 1.28 14.34
C LEU A 81 7.67 -0.25 14.42
N GLY A 82 8.13 -0.92 13.35
CA GLY A 82 8.32 -2.38 13.33
C GLY A 82 7.07 -3.18 13.69
N LEU A 83 5.90 -2.77 13.18
CA LEU A 83 4.63 -3.32 13.63
C LEU A 83 4.50 -4.82 13.29
N PRO A 84 3.96 -5.66 14.20
CA PRO A 84 3.80 -7.10 14.01
C PRO A 84 2.60 -7.41 13.11
N THR A 85 2.60 -6.88 11.88
CA THR A 85 1.53 -7.07 10.92
C THR A 85 1.90 -8.11 9.85
N PRO A 86 0.92 -8.86 9.31
CA PRO A 86 1.21 -9.81 8.21
C PRO A 86 1.85 -9.09 7.01
N PRO A 87 2.88 -9.63 6.33
CA PRO A 87 3.54 -8.92 5.24
C PRO A 87 2.57 -8.42 4.17
N VAL A 88 2.75 -7.18 3.73
CA VAL A 88 1.98 -6.63 2.61
C VAL A 88 2.61 -7.12 1.32
N THR A 89 1.83 -7.83 0.49
CA THR A 89 2.33 -8.40 -0.77
C THR A 89 1.99 -7.49 -1.94
N PRO A 90 2.86 -7.36 -2.97
CA PRO A 90 2.58 -6.52 -4.15
C PRO A 90 1.23 -6.80 -4.82
N GLY A 91 0.79 -8.06 -4.85
CA GLY A 91 -0.50 -8.46 -5.40
C GLY A 91 -1.73 -7.75 -4.79
N GLN A 92 -1.62 -7.22 -3.57
CA GLN A 92 -2.72 -6.52 -2.89
C GLN A 92 -3.02 -5.14 -3.51
N PHE A 93 -2.05 -4.48 -4.15
CA PHE A 93 -2.23 -3.15 -4.75
C PHE A 93 -2.73 -3.22 -6.20
N VAL A 94 -2.61 -4.38 -6.85
CA VAL A 94 -2.94 -4.56 -8.27
C VAL A 94 -4.37 -4.13 -8.61
N PRO A 95 -5.42 -4.48 -7.83
CA PRO A 95 -6.78 -4.04 -8.13
C PRO A 95 -6.92 -2.51 -8.17
N ARG A 96 -6.34 -1.81 -7.19
CA ARG A 96 -6.38 -0.34 -7.09
C ARG A 96 -5.62 0.32 -8.24
N LEU A 97 -4.40 -0.14 -8.50
CA LEU A 97 -3.56 0.42 -9.56
C LEU A 97 -4.14 0.19 -10.95
N ALA A 98 -4.63 -1.03 -11.21
CA ALA A 98 -5.28 -1.35 -12.48
C ALA A 98 -6.55 -0.51 -12.69
N ALA A 99 -7.36 -0.30 -11.65
CA ALA A 99 -8.54 0.55 -11.74
C ALA A 99 -8.18 2.03 -11.97
N ALA A 100 -7.15 2.54 -11.27
CA ALA A 100 -6.72 3.94 -11.39
C ALA A 100 -6.18 4.31 -12.78
N LEU A 101 -5.68 3.32 -13.53
CA LEU A 101 -5.10 3.49 -14.87
C LEU A 101 -5.99 2.91 -15.98
N ASP A 102 -7.24 2.57 -15.65
CA ASP A 102 -8.23 1.98 -16.57
C ASP A 102 -7.68 0.76 -17.35
N CYS A 103 -6.92 -0.08 -16.65
CA CYS A 103 -6.27 -1.23 -17.26
C CYS A 103 -7.27 -2.34 -17.61
N SER A 104 -7.07 -2.97 -18.76
CA SER A 104 -7.85 -4.13 -19.18
C SER A 104 -7.71 -5.33 -18.25
N ASP A 105 -8.69 -6.22 -18.29
CA ASP A 105 -8.73 -7.44 -17.48
C ASP A 105 -7.56 -8.39 -17.72
N PHE A 106 -7.29 -8.68 -19.00
CA PHE A 106 -6.02 -8.31 -19.60
C PHE A 106 -4.79 -8.18 -18.68
N VAL A 107 -4.30 -6.93 -18.72
CA VAL A 107 -3.15 -6.41 -17.99
C VAL A 107 -3.29 -6.73 -16.50
N ARG A 108 -4.48 -6.56 -15.91
CA ARG A 108 -4.72 -6.82 -14.49
C ARG A 108 -4.40 -8.25 -14.07
N ARG A 109 -4.77 -9.26 -14.88
CA ARG A 109 -4.44 -10.68 -14.60
C ARG A 109 -2.94 -10.91 -14.71
N ARG A 110 -2.33 -10.46 -15.80
CA ARG A 110 -0.88 -10.57 -16.03
C ARG A 110 -0.06 -9.94 -14.91
N THR A 111 -0.46 -8.76 -14.43
CA THR A 111 0.17 -8.10 -13.29
C THR A 111 0.10 -8.93 -12.01
N ARG A 112 -1.05 -9.57 -11.72
CA ARG A 112 -1.17 -10.44 -10.55
C ARG A 112 -0.26 -11.66 -10.66
N ASP A 113 -0.14 -12.24 -11.85
CA ASP A 113 0.73 -13.39 -12.08
C ASP A 113 2.20 -13.02 -11.89
N LEU A 114 2.65 -11.89 -12.42
CA LEU A 114 4.00 -11.36 -12.19
C LEU A 114 4.26 -11.11 -10.70
N ALA A 115 3.33 -10.44 -10.01
CA ALA A 115 3.45 -10.17 -8.58
C ALA A 115 3.49 -11.46 -7.73
N LYS A 116 2.72 -12.49 -8.13
CA LYS A 116 2.72 -13.80 -7.48
C LYS A 116 4.04 -14.53 -7.72
N ARG A 117 4.50 -14.63 -8.98
CA ARG A 117 5.79 -15.26 -9.34
C ARG A 117 6.95 -14.60 -8.59
N ALA A 118 6.98 -13.27 -8.53
CA ALA A 118 8.02 -12.54 -7.82
C ALA A 118 8.02 -12.82 -6.31
N ARG A 119 6.83 -12.92 -5.70
CA ARG A 119 6.71 -13.29 -4.30
C ARG A 119 7.17 -14.73 -4.06
N ASP A 120 6.74 -15.66 -4.90
CA ASP A 120 7.07 -17.08 -4.77
C ASP A 120 8.58 -17.31 -5.00
N ALA A 121 9.23 -16.47 -5.81
CA ALA A 121 10.68 -16.41 -6.00
C ALA A 121 11.42 -15.58 -4.92
N THR A 122 10.73 -15.10 -3.88
CA THR A 122 11.29 -14.29 -2.77
C THR A 122 11.91 -12.93 -3.15
N VAL A 123 11.70 -12.48 -4.39
CA VAL A 123 12.23 -11.21 -4.94
C VAL A 123 11.55 -9.99 -4.30
N THR A 124 10.38 -10.18 -3.71
CA THR A 124 9.61 -9.11 -3.06
C THR A 124 9.95 -8.90 -1.59
N ALA A 125 10.98 -9.58 -1.05
CA ALA A 125 11.39 -9.42 0.34
C ALA A 125 12.16 -8.10 0.53
N GLY A 126 11.76 -7.29 1.52
CA GLY A 126 12.45 -6.04 1.86
C GLY A 126 12.29 -4.88 0.87
N VAL A 127 11.52 -5.04 -0.20
CA VAL A 127 11.24 -3.99 -1.19
C VAL A 127 9.92 -3.27 -0.93
N HIS A 128 9.72 -2.10 -1.54
CA HIS A 128 8.49 -1.33 -1.42
C HIS A 128 7.32 -2.02 -2.15
N PRO A 129 6.32 -2.59 -1.46
CA PRO A 129 5.33 -3.47 -2.10
C PRO A 129 4.47 -2.78 -3.17
N THR A 130 4.08 -1.52 -2.95
CA THR A 130 3.32 -0.74 -3.94
C THR A 130 4.14 -0.42 -5.19
N GLY A 131 5.40 0.02 -5.02
CA GLY A 131 6.33 0.27 -6.12
C GLY A 131 6.61 -1.00 -6.92
N PHE A 132 6.74 -2.15 -6.26
CA PHE A 132 6.93 -3.42 -6.95
C PHE A 132 5.66 -3.86 -7.72
N ALA A 133 4.48 -3.67 -7.14
CA ALA A 133 3.21 -3.92 -7.82
C ALA A 133 3.04 -3.02 -9.06
N ALA A 134 3.44 -1.76 -8.93
CA ALA A 134 3.46 -0.78 -9.99
C ALA A 134 4.45 -1.18 -11.10
N ALA A 135 5.65 -1.67 -10.77
CA ALA A 135 6.58 -2.23 -11.76
C ALA A 135 5.99 -3.46 -12.49
N CYS A 136 5.32 -4.37 -11.77
CA CYS A 136 4.60 -5.49 -12.40
C CYS A 136 3.50 -5.00 -13.35
N LEU A 137 2.82 -3.90 -13.01
CA LEU A 137 1.77 -3.32 -13.85
C LEU A 137 2.34 -2.69 -15.11
N TYR A 138 3.45 -1.98 -14.97
CA TYR A 138 4.19 -1.43 -16.10
C TYR A 138 4.64 -2.53 -17.07
N VAL A 139 5.31 -3.59 -16.58
CA VAL A 139 5.75 -4.71 -17.41
C VAL A 139 4.57 -5.39 -18.12
N ALA A 140 3.49 -5.71 -17.39
CA ALA A 140 2.28 -6.28 -17.98
C ALA A 140 1.63 -5.36 -19.03
N GLY A 141 1.74 -4.04 -18.84
CA GLY A 141 1.26 -3.04 -19.78
C GLY A 141 2.06 -2.99 -21.08
N GLN A 142 3.37 -3.17 -20.99
CA GLN A 142 4.27 -3.25 -22.14
C GLN A 142 4.03 -4.51 -22.98
N ASP A 143 3.75 -5.65 -22.32
CA ASP A 143 3.41 -6.92 -22.99
C ASP A 143 2.18 -6.78 -23.93
N HIS A 144 1.32 -5.78 -23.70
CA HIS A 144 0.03 -5.59 -24.38
C HIS A 144 -0.11 -4.28 -25.15
N ASP A 145 0.99 -3.54 -25.35
CA ASP A 145 1.00 -2.23 -26.02
C ASP A 145 -0.09 -1.27 -25.49
N SER A 146 -0.29 -1.29 -24.16
CA SER A 146 -1.36 -0.53 -23.50
C SER A 146 -1.07 0.97 -23.37
N GLY A 147 0.08 1.45 -23.84
CA GLY A 147 0.53 2.85 -23.71
C GLY A 147 0.87 3.27 -22.28
N LEU A 148 0.95 2.35 -21.32
CA LEU A 148 1.27 2.65 -19.93
C LEU A 148 2.71 3.15 -19.77
N THR A 149 2.87 4.38 -19.29
CA THR A 149 4.19 4.96 -19.03
C THR A 149 4.61 4.74 -17.58
N GLN A 150 5.93 4.69 -17.32
CA GLN A 150 6.45 4.64 -15.96
C GLN A 150 6.00 5.85 -15.13
N ALA A 151 5.87 7.03 -15.75
CA ALA A 151 5.40 8.23 -15.10
C ALA A 151 3.95 8.09 -14.62
N ALA A 152 3.04 7.57 -15.46
CA ALA A 152 1.64 7.35 -15.09
C ALA A 152 1.52 6.34 -13.94
N VAL A 153 2.28 5.24 -14.04
CA VAL A 153 2.27 4.17 -13.04
C VAL A 153 2.88 4.63 -11.71
N ALA A 154 3.97 5.40 -11.75
CA ALA A 154 4.58 5.99 -10.56
C ALA A 154 3.63 6.97 -9.85
N ALA A 155 2.93 7.83 -10.61
CA ALA A 155 1.95 8.76 -10.07
C ALA A 155 0.76 8.04 -9.41
N ALA A 156 0.21 6.99 -10.04
CA ALA A 156 -0.89 6.20 -9.49
C ALA A 156 -0.51 5.45 -8.20
N ALA A 157 0.77 5.08 -8.09
CA ALA A 157 1.34 4.38 -6.95
C ALA A 157 1.87 5.30 -5.85
N ASP A 158 1.93 6.62 -6.06
CA ASP A 158 2.57 7.59 -5.15
C ASP A 158 4.04 7.24 -4.86
N VAL A 159 4.79 6.84 -5.90
CA VAL A 159 6.22 6.48 -5.82
C VAL A 159 7.05 7.21 -6.88
N THR A 160 8.37 7.08 -6.82
CA THR A 160 9.28 7.68 -7.80
C THR A 160 9.41 6.81 -9.06
N ILE A 161 9.65 7.45 -10.21
CA ILE A 161 9.93 6.73 -11.47
C ILE A 161 11.16 5.82 -11.33
N ALA A 162 12.20 6.29 -10.63
CA ALA A 162 13.41 5.50 -10.36
C ALA A 162 13.10 4.20 -9.59
N MET A 163 12.12 4.22 -8.67
CA MET A 163 11.68 3.01 -7.97
C MET A 163 10.98 2.02 -8.91
N ILE A 164 10.13 2.51 -9.82
CA ILE A 164 9.50 1.67 -10.86
C ILE A 164 10.59 1.02 -11.73
N GLN A 165 11.56 1.81 -12.17
CA GLN A 165 12.68 1.36 -13.00
C GLN A 165 13.49 0.26 -12.29
N GLY A 166 13.92 0.48 -11.05
CA GLY A 166 14.71 -0.51 -10.31
C GLY A 166 13.96 -1.83 -10.10
N HIS A 167 12.68 -1.77 -9.70
CA HIS A 167 11.88 -2.99 -9.52
C HIS A 167 11.55 -3.70 -10.83
N ARG A 168 11.37 -2.97 -11.93
CA ARG A 168 11.20 -3.54 -13.27
C ARG A 168 12.42 -4.37 -13.66
N ASP A 169 13.61 -3.81 -13.48
CA ASP A 169 14.86 -4.49 -13.85
C ASP A 169 15.03 -5.77 -13.03
N THR A 170 14.77 -5.72 -11.72
CA THR A 170 14.75 -6.92 -10.86
C THR A 170 13.72 -7.97 -11.33
N LEU A 171 12.51 -7.53 -11.70
CA LEU A 171 11.45 -8.42 -12.17
C LEU A 171 11.81 -9.12 -13.49
N VAL A 172 12.45 -8.40 -14.42
CA VAL A 172 12.86 -8.95 -15.71
C VAL A 172 13.99 -9.97 -15.55
N GLU A 173 14.96 -9.69 -14.69
CA GLU A 173 16.11 -10.59 -14.48
C GLU A 173 15.74 -11.89 -13.75
N GLN A 174 14.82 -11.83 -12.79
CA GLN A 174 14.62 -12.93 -11.84
C GLN A 174 13.27 -13.66 -11.98
N VAL A 175 12.32 -13.07 -12.71
CA VAL A 175 10.92 -13.53 -12.67
C VAL A 175 10.31 -13.69 -14.06
N SER A 176 10.84 -13.06 -15.11
CA SER A 176 10.20 -13.05 -16.44
C SER A 176 10.35 -14.38 -17.17
#